data_AF-A0A9E2Z7I3-F1
#
_entry.id   AF-A0A9E2Z7I3-F1
#
_cell.length_a   1.000
_cell.length_b   1.000
_cell.length_c   1.000
_cell.angle_alpha   90.00
_cell.angle_beta   90.00
_cell.angle_gamma   90.00
#
_symmetry.space_group_name_H-M   'P 1'
#
loop_
_entity.id
_entity.type
_entity.pdbx_description
1 polymer ?
#
loop_
_entity_poly.entity_id
_entity_poly.type
_entity_poly.pdbx_seq_one_letter_code
_entity_poly.pdbx_strand_id
1 'polypeptide(L)'
;MHRLEETTMFRTMLKSRISGAVVTETDLAEAGSLLVDEELMQAADLVSGERVTVVDLATDARIEAHVIPAERGTGVVGLRGTQGHAARHGDAITVLSYGMMDGVESVTHQPKTVRLDRRNRILTPDGEAERATAESDQTSGAAVTAETSDAARLDALIQSEV
;
A
#
# COMPACT_ATOMS: atom_id res chain seq x y z
N MET A 1 41.45 14.60 -25.68
CA MET A 1 40.50 13.51 -25.40
C MET A 1 39.62 13.93 -24.24
N HIS A 2 38.46 14.54 -24.50
CA HIS A 2 37.43 14.67 -23.48
C HIS A 2 36.73 13.32 -23.40
N ARG A 3 36.97 12.61 -22.30
CA ARG A 3 36.12 11.50 -21.87
C ARG A 3 34.79 12.15 -21.49
N LEU A 4 33.74 11.90 -22.27
CA LEU A 4 32.38 12.22 -21.85
C LEU A 4 32.14 11.39 -20.59
N GLU A 5 32.06 12.05 -19.44
CA GLU A 5 31.61 11.42 -18.21
C GLU A 5 30.13 11.09 -18.42
N GLU A 6 29.82 9.80 -18.59
CA GLU A 6 28.45 9.32 -18.50
C GLU A 6 27.90 9.76 -17.15
N THR A 7 26.97 10.71 -17.16
CA THR A 7 26.32 11.17 -15.94
C THR A 7 25.38 10.06 -15.48
N THR A 8 25.76 9.34 -14.42
CA THR A 8 24.88 8.35 -13.79
C THR A 8 23.65 9.05 -13.25
N MET A 9 22.50 8.83 -13.90
CA MET A 9 21.20 9.31 -13.42
C MET A 9 20.60 8.30 -12.45
N PHE A 10 20.19 8.78 -11.27
CA PHE A 10 19.46 7.98 -10.29
C PHE A 10 17.94 8.22 -10.40
N ARG A 11 17.16 7.18 -10.13
CA ARG A 11 15.69 7.22 -10.03
C ARG A 11 15.25 6.76 -8.65
N THR A 12 14.23 7.41 -8.11
CA THR A 12 13.53 6.92 -6.91
C THR A 12 12.52 5.88 -7.33
N MET A 13 12.76 4.62 -6.98
CA MET A 13 11.96 3.47 -7.35
C MET A 13 11.28 2.89 -6.13
N LEU A 14 10.11 2.27 -6.29
CA LEU A 14 9.48 1.48 -5.23
C LEU A 14 10.42 0.32 -4.87
N LYS A 15 10.90 0.27 -3.63
CA LYS A 15 11.75 -0.80 -3.11
C LYS A 15 10.91 -1.91 -2.50
N SER A 16 9.93 -1.52 -1.68
CA SER A 16 9.09 -2.48 -0.97
C SER A 16 7.66 -1.98 -0.77
N ARG A 17 6.75 -2.94 -0.60
CA ARG A 17 5.33 -2.70 -0.34
C ARG A 17 4.77 -3.75 0.63
N ILE A 18 4.11 -3.31 1.68
CA ILE A 18 3.21 -4.14 2.50
C ILE A 18 1.79 -3.68 2.21
N SER A 19 0.92 -4.58 1.76
CA SER A 19 -0.47 -4.27 1.40
C SER A 19 -1.46 -5.03 2.28
N GLY A 20 -2.50 -4.32 2.73
CA GLY A 20 -3.59 -4.89 3.52
C GLY A 20 -3.26 -5.06 5.00
N ALA A 21 -2.25 -4.33 5.50
CA ALA A 21 -1.94 -4.31 6.92
C ALA A 21 -3.06 -3.60 7.68
N VAL A 22 -3.61 -4.24 8.72
CA VAL A 22 -4.62 -3.68 9.61
C VAL A 22 -3.92 -2.94 10.73
N VAL A 23 -4.32 -1.70 11.01
CA VAL A 23 -3.81 -0.94 12.15
C VAL A 23 -4.32 -1.57 13.44
N THR A 24 -3.42 -2.10 14.26
CA THR A 24 -3.72 -2.76 15.56
C THR A 24 -3.40 -1.87 16.75
N GLU A 25 -2.61 -0.82 16.56
CA GLU A 25 -2.25 0.13 17.61
C GLU A 25 -2.30 1.56 17.10
N THR A 26 -2.77 2.46 17.96
CA THR A 26 -2.69 3.90 17.74
C THR A 26 -2.29 4.53 19.06
N ASP A 27 -1.12 5.17 19.10
CA ASP A 27 -0.58 5.80 20.31
C ASP A 27 -0.10 7.22 19.97
N LEU A 28 -0.20 8.15 20.94
CA LEU A 28 0.21 9.54 20.78
C LEU A 28 1.69 9.79 21.09
N ALA A 29 2.44 8.79 21.58
CA ALA A 29 3.87 8.93 21.88
C ALA A 29 4.75 8.80 20.62
N GLU A 30 5.86 9.55 20.54
CA GLU A 30 6.81 9.61 19.39
C GLU A 30 6.16 9.83 18.01
N ALA A 31 5.78 11.07 17.75
CA ALA A 31 5.06 11.43 16.53
C ALA A 31 5.86 11.22 15.24
N GLY A 32 5.18 10.67 14.22
CA GLY A 32 5.74 10.49 12.87
C GLY A 32 6.48 9.16 12.67
N SER A 33 6.21 8.17 13.53
CA SER A 33 6.73 6.81 13.40
C SER A 33 5.62 5.80 13.08
N LEU A 34 5.99 4.74 12.38
CA LEU A 34 5.17 3.56 12.12
C LEU A 34 5.80 2.37 12.85
N LEU A 35 5.09 1.86 13.86
CA LEU A 35 5.45 0.64 14.56
C LEU A 35 5.06 -0.56 13.69
N VAL A 36 5.99 -1.47 13.40
CA VAL A 36 5.75 -2.65 12.55
C VAL A 36 6.43 -3.87 13.14
N ASP A 37 5.71 -4.99 13.21
CA ASP A 37 6.27 -6.31 13.53
C ASP A 37 7.55 -6.60 12.72
N GLU A 38 8.62 -6.98 13.42
CA GLU A 38 9.91 -7.33 12.82
C GLU A 38 9.84 -8.41 11.73
N GLU A 39 8.91 -9.36 11.83
CA GLU A 39 8.71 -10.39 10.81
C GLU A 39 8.18 -9.78 9.50
N LEU A 40 7.26 -8.81 9.61
CA LEU A 40 6.73 -8.08 8.46
C LEU A 40 7.78 -7.15 7.87
N MET A 41 8.57 -6.48 8.71
CA MET A 41 9.71 -5.67 8.28
C MET A 41 10.71 -6.52 7.50
N GLN A 42 11.10 -7.68 8.03
CA GLN A 42 12.04 -8.59 7.38
C GLN A 42 11.49 -9.09 6.03
N ALA A 43 10.21 -9.48 5.97
CA ALA A 43 9.59 -9.94 4.74
C ALA A 43 9.56 -8.84 3.66
N ALA A 44 9.34 -7.60 4.07
CA ALA A 44 9.28 -6.44 3.18
C ALA A 44 10.64 -5.76 2.95
N ASP A 45 11.73 -6.21 3.57
CA ASP A 45 13.04 -5.54 3.48
C ASP A 45 13.07 -4.12 4.05
N LEU A 46 12.31 -3.89 5.12
CA LEU A 46 12.33 -2.64 5.86
C LEU A 46 13.35 -2.71 7.00
N VAL A 47 14.05 -1.60 7.22
CA VAL A 47 14.94 -1.43 8.38
C VAL A 47 14.42 -0.35 9.32
N SER A 48 14.80 -0.43 10.60
CA SER A 48 14.46 0.61 11.58
C SER A 48 15.00 1.98 11.12
N GLY A 49 14.18 3.01 11.23
CA GLY A 49 14.47 4.37 10.75
C GLY A 49 14.24 4.57 9.25
N GLU A 50 13.89 3.54 8.48
CA GLU A 50 13.63 3.70 7.05
C GLU A 50 12.38 4.56 6.81
N ARG A 51 12.48 5.52 5.88
CA ARG A 51 11.35 6.35 5.48
C ARG A 51 10.36 5.55 4.63
N VAL A 52 9.10 5.63 5.01
CA VAL A 52 7.97 5.01 4.32
C VAL A 52 6.86 6.01 4.07
N THR A 53 6.06 5.73 3.05
CA THR A 53 4.76 6.36 2.84
C THR A 53 3.68 5.36 3.23
N VAL A 54 2.81 5.75 4.15
CA VAL A 54 1.63 4.99 4.57
C VAL A 54 0.42 5.56 3.86
N VAL A 55 -0.37 4.69 3.26
CA VAL A 55 -1.63 5.02 2.58
C VAL A 55 -2.76 4.30 3.28
N ASP A 56 -3.71 5.06 3.80
CA ASP A 56 -4.96 4.52 4.33
C ASP A 56 -5.92 4.18 3.19
N LEU A 57 -6.44 2.95 3.16
CA LEU A 57 -7.27 2.47 2.06
C LEU A 57 -8.74 2.91 2.15
N ALA A 58 -9.19 3.37 3.32
CA ALA A 58 -10.55 3.85 3.52
C ALA A 58 -10.69 5.34 3.17
N THR A 59 -9.63 6.12 3.38
CA THR A 59 -9.65 7.59 3.27
C THR A 59 -8.73 8.15 2.20
N ASP A 60 -7.88 7.32 1.58
CA ASP A 60 -6.79 7.72 0.69
C ASP A 60 -5.78 8.69 1.35
N ALA A 61 -5.81 8.83 2.68
CA ALA A 61 -4.87 9.66 3.40
C ALA A 61 -3.44 9.12 3.26
N ARG A 62 -2.49 10.03 3.07
CA ARG A 62 -1.07 9.70 2.88
C ARG A 62 -0.21 10.37 3.93
N ILE A 63 0.63 9.56 4.56
CA ILE A 63 1.47 9.98 5.69
C ILE A 63 2.90 9.55 5.38
N GLU A 64 3.87 10.44 5.54
CA GLU A 64 5.28 10.03 5.62
C GLU A 64 5.63 9.69 7.07
N ALA A 65 6.28 8.55 7.27
CA ALA A 65 6.73 8.09 8.56
C ALA A 65 8.10 7.42 8.43
N HIS A 66 8.75 7.16 9.56
CA HIS A 66 9.87 6.23 9.64
C HIS A 66 9.45 4.98 10.41
N VAL A 67 10.01 3.82 10.05
CA VAL A 67 9.64 2.55 10.67
C VAL A 67 10.38 2.34 11.99
N ILE A 68 9.68 1.81 13.00
CA ILE A 68 10.26 1.34 14.26
C ILE A 68 9.80 -0.11 14.47
N PRO A 69 10.68 -1.02 14.94
CA PRO A 69 10.32 -2.41 15.16
C PRO A 69 9.36 -2.58 16.35
N ALA A 70 8.35 -3.42 16.16
CA ALA A 70 7.51 -4.00 17.20
C ALA A 70 8.00 -5.41 17.56
N GLU A 71 7.45 -6.00 18.62
CA GLU A 71 7.76 -7.38 18.97
C GLU A 71 7.42 -8.34 17.81
N ARG A 72 8.37 -9.23 17.51
CA ARG A 72 8.31 -10.15 16.38
C ARG A 72 7.15 -11.14 16.49
N GLY A 73 6.44 -11.36 15.38
CA GLY A 73 5.36 -12.34 15.25
C GLY A 73 4.06 -11.95 15.94
N THR A 74 3.93 -10.71 16.41
CA THR A 74 2.73 -10.18 17.06
C THR A 74 1.67 -9.70 16.07
N GLY A 75 2.06 -9.41 14.82
CA GLY A 75 1.25 -8.75 13.82
C GLY A 75 0.99 -7.28 14.12
N VAL A 76 1.74 -6.66 15.05
CA VAL A 76 1.53 -5.25 15.42
C VAL A 76 1.86 -4.34 14.24
N VAL A 77 0.91 -3.47 13.91
CA VAL A 77 1.09 -2.35 12.98
C VAL A 77 0.40 -1.14 13.56
N GLY A 78 1.12 -0.06 13.81
CA GLY A 78 0.56 1.12 14.47
C GLY A 78 1.17 2.44 14.05
N LEU A 79 0.31 3.44 13.83
CA LEU A 79 0.74 4.81 13.56
C LEU A 79 0.82 5.59 14.86
N ARG A 80 1.95 6.29 15.05
CA ARG A 80 2.22 7.01 16.29
C ARG A 80 2.23 8.54 16.11
N GLY A 81 1.65 9.25 17.08
CA GLY A 81 1.55 10.72 17.17
C GLY A 81 0.34 11.36 16.50
N THR A 82 0.46 12.64 16.15
CA THR A 82 -0.65 13.47 15.59
C THR A 82 -1.20 12.93 14.27
N GLN A 83 -0.42 12.11 13.57
CA GLN A 83 -0.80 11.39 12.35
C GLN A 83 -1.78 10.23 12.62
N GLY A 84 -2.01 9.83 13.87
CA GLY A 84 -3.02 8.83 14.26
C GLY A 84 -4.48 9.25 13.97
N HIS A 85 -4.71 10.47 13.46
CA HIS A 85 -6.00 10.87 12.91
C HIS A 85 -6.20 10.43 11.44
N ALA A 86 -5.10 10.14 10.73
CA ALA A 86 -5.13 9.81 9.31
C ALA A 86 -5.32 8.32 9.02
N ALA A 87 -5.11 7.44 10.02
CA ALA A 87 -5.67 6.08 10.03
C ALA A 87 -6.01 5.69 11.47
N ARG A 88 -7.09 4.95 11.65
CA ARG A 88 -7.62 4.51 12.94
C ARG A 88 -7.33 3.04 13.17
N HIS A 89 -7.40 2.61 14.43
CA HIS A 89 -7.40 1.19 14.75
C HIS A 89 -8.48 0.45 13.94
N GLY A 90 -8.08 -0.61 13.24
CA GLY A 90 -8.93 -1.42 12.37
C GLY A 90 -8.88 -1.03 10.89
N ASP A 91 -8.34 0.14 10.55
CA ASP A 91 -8.21 0.56 9.16
C ASP A 91 -7.15 -0.28 8.44
N ALA A 92 -7.38 -0.56 7.17
CA ALA A 92 -6.41 -1.25 6.32
C ALA A 92 -5.51 -0.21 5.64
N ILE A 93 -4.21 -0.42 5.71
CA ILE A 93 -3.19 0.47 5.15
C ILE A 93 -2.27 -0.26 4.17
N THR A 94 -1.60 0.52 3.34
CA THR A 94 -0.45 0.10 2.53
C THR A 94 0.78 0.89 2.94
N VAL A 95 1.88 0.20 3.21
CA VAL A 95 3.18 0.78 3.53
C VAL A 95 4.07 0.67 2.30
N LEU A 96 4.65 1.78 1.85
CA LEU A 96 5.52 1.87 0.68
C LEU A 96 6.90 2.38 1.10
N SER A 97 7.96 1.73 0.65
CA SER A 97 9.32 2.26 0.79
C SER A 97 10.00 2.39 -0.56
N TYR A 98 10.87 3.39 -0.68
CA TYR A 98 11.51 3.79 -1.93
C TYR A 98 13.03 3.78 -1.80
N GLY A 99 13.72 3.38 -2.86
CA GLY A 99 15.18 3.39 -2.96
C GLY A 99 15.64 4.22 -4.16
N MET A 100 16.87 4.72 -4.10
CA MET A 100 17.54 5.33 -5.25
C MET A 100 18.29 4.26 -6.02
N MET A 101 18.03 4.17 -7.32
CA MET A 101 18.61 3.15 -8.20
C MET A 101 19.19 3.81 -9.43
N ASP A 102 20.28 3.27 -9.96
CA ASP A 102 20.86 3.75 -11.21
C ASP A 102 20.05 3.32 -12.45
N GLY A 103 20.49 3.74 -13.64
CA GLY A 103 19.78 3.44 -14.89
C GLY A 103 19.60 1.95 -15.19
N VAL A 104 20.55 1.09 -14.81
CA VAL A 104 20.47 -0.36 -15.06
C VAL A 104 19.62 -1.05 -14.00
N GLU A 105 19.86 -0.69 -12.74
CA GLU A 105 19.11 -1.23 -11.60
C GLU A 105 17.63 -0.87 -11.68
N SER A 106 17.30 0.39 -11.99
CA SER A 106 15.91 0.86 -12.05
C SER A 106 15.02 0.16 -13.09
N VAL A 107 15.61 -0.41 -14.15
CA VAL A 107 14.87 -1.15 -15.19
C VAL A 107 14.64 -2.61 -14.81
N THR A 108 15.55 -3.19 -14.04
CA THR A 108 15.54 -4.61 -13.69
C THR A 108 15.02 -4.90 -12.28
N HIS A 109 14.95 -3.86 -11.43
CA HIS A 109 14.50 -3.97 -10.06
C HIS A 109 13.05 -4.46 -9.97
N GLN A 110 12.82 -5.44 -9.11
CA GLN A 110 11.51 -5.93 -8.74
C GLN A 110 11.25 -5.60 -7.27
N PRO A 111 10.22 -4.79 -6.95
CA PRO A 111 9.92 -4.43 -5.57
C PRO A 111 9.51 -5.65 -4.74
N LYS A 112 9.97 -5.72 -3.50
CA LYS A 112 9.47 -6.73 -2.55
C LYS A 112 8.04 -6.41 -2.17
N THR A 113 7.12 -7.31 -2.47
CA THR A 113 5.69 -7.13 -2.19
C THR A 113 5.22 -8.17 -1.18
N VAL A 114 4.65 -7.70 -0.08
CA VAL A 114 4.08 -8.50 1.00
C VAL A 114 2.59 -8.20 1.07
N ARG A 115 1.74 -9.23 0.98
CA ARG A 115 0.30 -9.10 1.19
C ARG A 115 -0.09 -9.73 2.50
N LEU A 116 -0.93 -9.05 3.26
CA LEU A 116 -1.38 -9.51 4.56
C LEU A 116 -2.87 -9.86 4.55
N ASP A 117 -3.26 -10.72 5.49
CA ASP A 117 -4.65 -10.88 5.87
C ASP A 117 -5.12 -9.89 6.95
N ARG A 118 -6.40 -9.98 7.34
CA ARG A 118 -6.99 -9.15 8.40
C ARG A 118 -6.38 -9.33 9.79
N ARG A 119 -5.51 -10.33 9.97
CA ARG A 119 -4.75 -10.60 11.21
C ARG A 119 -3.27 -10.27 11.05
N ASN A 120 -2.91 -9.50 10.01
CA ASN A 120 -1.53 -9.15 9.66
C ASN A 120 -0.61 -10.35 9.43
N ARG A 121 -1.15 -11.49 9.00
CA ARG A 121 -0.37 -12.65 8.60
C ARG A 121 -0.04 -12.58 7.13
N ILE A 122 1.19 -12.93 6.78
CA ILE A 122 1.64 -12.96 5.39
C ILE A 122 0.84 -14.02 4.63
N LEU A 123 0.18 -13.59 3.56
CA LEU A 123 -0.45 -14.48 2.61
C LEU A 123 0.63 -15.09 1.72
N THR A 124 0.70 -16.42 1.68
CA THR A 124 1.45 -17.12 0.64
C THR A 124 0.69 -17.03 -0.68
N PRO A 125 1.37 -17.15 -1.83
CA PRO A 125 0.72 -17.18 -3.15
C PRO A 125 -0.39 -18.25 -3.24
N ASP A 126 -0.24 -19.38 -2.54
CA ASP A 126 -1.25 -20.43 -2.51
C ASP A 126 -2.53 -20.01 -1.76
N GLY A 127 -2.40 -19.15 -0.74
CA GLY A 127 -3.54 -18.61 0.02
C GLY A 127 -4.36 -17.57 -0.75
N GLU A 128 -3.83 -17.02 -1.84
CA GLU A 128 -4.56 -16.09 -2.72
C GLU A 128 -5.64 -16.82 -3.55
N ALA A 129 -5.37 -18.06 -3.97
CA ALA A 129 -6.32 -18.88 -4.72
C ALA A 129 -7.55 -19.27 -3.88
N GLU A 130 -7.34 -19.51 -2.58
CA GLU A 130 -8.41 -19.91 -1.64
C GLU A 130 -9.30 -18.71 -1.22
N ARG A 131 -8.81 -17.48 -1.32
CA ARG A 131 -9.62 -16.27 -1.06
C ARG A 131 -10.34 -15.72 -2.28
N ALA A 132 -9.73 -15.80 -3.46
CA ALA A 132 -10.42 -15.46 -4.71
C ALA A 132 -11.67 -16.33 -4.94
N THR A 133 -11.64 -17.57 -4.45
CA THR A 133 -12.78 -18.49 -4.44
C THR A 133 -13.82 -18.16 -3.36
N ALA A 134 -13.40 -17.71 -2.17
CA ALA A 134 -14.32 -17.29 -1.10
C ALA A 134 -15.04 -15.95 -1.37
N GLU A 135 -14.42 -15.04 -2.14
CA GLU A 135 -15.04 -13.76 -2.56
C GLU A 135 -15.98 -13.92 -3.77
N SER A 136 -15.78 -14.96 -4.59
CA SER A 136 -16.67 -15.27 -5.72
C SER A 136 -17.98 -15.95 -5.28
N ASP A 137 -18.00 -16.63 -4.14
CA ASP A 137 -19.20 -17.23 -3.55
C ASP A 137 -20.17 -16.21 -2.91
N GLN A 138 -19.76 -14.95 -2.73
CA GLN A 138 -20.60 -13.90 -2.12
C GLN A 138 -21.21 -12.91 -3.14
N THR A 139 -21.02 -13.11 -4.45
CA THR A 139 -21.61 -12.22 -5.48
C THR A 139 -22.63 -12.92 -6.41
N SER A 140 -22.88 -14.22 -6.26
CA SER A 140 -23.93 -14.91 -7.03
C SER A 140 -25.29 -14.79 -6.33
N GLY A 141 -25.88 -13.59 -6.31
CA GLY A 141 -27.13 -13.39 -5.58
C GLY A 141 -27.79 -12.02 -5.66
N ALA A 142 -27.61 -11.24 -6.73
CA ALA A 142 -28.50 -10.10 -7.01
C ALA A 142 -28.43 -9.71 -8.49
N ALA A 143 -29.25 -10.36 -9.33
CA ALA A 143 -29.72 -9.73 -10.55
C ALA A 143 -30.87 -8.79 -10.18
N VAL A 144 -30.82 -7.51 -10.58
CA VAL A 144 -31.97 -6.69 -11.03
C VAL A 144 -31.50 -5.31 -11.52
N THR A 145 -31.67 -5.13 -12.83
CA THR A 145 -31.97 -3.92 -13.63
C THR A 145 -30.97 -2.77 -13.74
N ALA A 146 -30.44 -2.67 -14.97
CA ALA A 146 -29.81 -1.52 -15.59
C ALA A 146 -30.61 -0.21 -15.42
N GLU A 147 -29.96 0.82 -14.90
CA GLU A 147 -30.38 2.22 -15.07
C GLU A 147 -29.82 2.76 -16.39
N THR A 148 -30.48 2.41 -17.50
CA THR A 148 -30.31 3.11 -18.78
C THR A 148 -31.20 4.37 -18.77
N SER A 149 -30.80 5.40 -18.03
CA SER A 149 -31.46 6.72 -18.06
C SER A 149 -30.47 7.87 -18.34
N ASP A 150 -29.20 7.73 -17.98
CA ASP A 150 -28.21 8.81 -18.17
C ASP A 150 -27.50 8.80 -19.53
N ALA A 151 -27.31 7.63 -20.15
CA ALA A 151 -26.70 7.56 -21.48
C ALA A 151 -27.56 8.26 -22.56
N ALA A 152 -28.90 8.13 -22.46
CA ALA A 152 -29.82 8.76 -23.42
C ALA A 152 -29.90 10.29 -23.27
N ARG A 153 -29.58 10.85 -22.09
CA ARG A 153 -29.52 12.30 -21.88
C ARG A 153 -28.26 12.93 -22.45
N LEU A 154 -27.14 12.20 -22.45
CA LEU A 154 -25.88 12.70 -22.99
C LEU A 154 -25.89 12.77 -24.53
N ASP A 155 -26.50 11.78 -25.20
CA ASP A 155 -26.62 11.78 -26.67
C ASP A 155 -27.52 12.92 -27.19
N ALA A 156 -28.53 13.33 -26.42
CA ALA A 156 -29.40 14.45 -26.77
C ALA A 156 -28.73 15.82 -26.65
N LEU A 157 -27.76 15.99 -25.74
CA LEU A 157 -27.01 17.24 -25.60
C LEU A 157 -25.98 17.43 -26.71
N ILE A 158 -25.37 16.35 -27.20
CA ILE A 158 -24.33 16.41 -28.25
C ILE A 158 -24.93 16.78 -29.62
N GLN A 159 -26.21 16.49 -29.86
CA GLN A 159 -26.88 16.83 -31.12
C GLN A 159 -27.49 18.24 -31.18
N SER A 160 -27.43 19.03 -30.10
CA SER A 160 -27.95 20.41 -30.08
C SER A 160 -26.90 21.51 -30.31
N GLU A 161 -25.64 21.15 -30.57
CA GLU A 161 -24.54 22.10 -30.83
C GLU A 161 -23.92 21.99 -32.24
N VAL A 162 -24.74 21.68 -33.25
CA VAL A 162 -24.39 21.89 -34.68
C VAL A 162 -25.49 22.65 -35.39
#